data_AF-A0A6F9C3T7-F1
#
_entry.id   AF-A0A6F9C3T7-F1
#
_cell.length_a   1.000
_cell.length_b   1.000
_cell.length_c   1.000
_cell.angle_alpha   90.00
_cell.angle_beta   90.00
_cell.angle_gamma   90.00
#
_symmetry.space_group_name_H-M   'P 1'
#
loop_
_entity.id
_entity.type
_entity.pdbx_description
1 polymer ?
#
loop_
_entity_poly.entity_id
_entity_poly.type
_entity_poly.pdbx_seq_one_letter_code
_entity_poly.pdbx_strand_id
1 'polypeptide(L)'
;HQQVGFEDVQGSLGKVLEASKPLIGQTEPLVAAIIQSEARLLSRDLVLLGQALSGKRARLQEDLDQRHTINSSMDSLELQIEALHHMLTSDVCSMDSVKTALMELSHLRPALDDLTEASLSVTLDGLEADRLKSLTRKCGQALSCTSHMN
;
A
#
# COMPACT_ATOMS: atom_id res chain seq x y z
N HIS A 1 -16.75 21.06 -7.63
CA HIS A 1 -16.54 20.93 -6.17
C HIS A 1 -15.09 21.30 -5.87
N GLN A 2 -14.86 22.35 -5.10
CA GLN A 2 -13.51 22.79 -4.74
C GLN A 2 -13.07 21.99 -3.49
N GLN A 3 -11.95 21.27 -3.57
CA GLN A 3 -11.39 20.58 -2.41
C GLN A 3 -10.73 21.62 -1.50
N VAL A 4 -11.13 21.66 -0.23
CA VAL A 4 -10.53 22.51 0.80
C VAL A 4 -9.41 21.71 1.48
N GLY A 5 -8.19 22.24 1.46
CA GLY A 5 -7.02 21.61 2.07
C GLY A 5 -6.98 21.81 3.59
N PHE A 6 -6.14 21.02 4.28
CA PHE A 6 -5.91 21.21 5.71
C PHE A 6 -5.29 22.59 5.99
N GLU A 7 -4.40 23.08 5.12
CA GLU A 7 -3.82 24.42 5.23
C GLU A 7 -4.89 25.52 5.10
N ASP A 8 -5.90 25.32 4.26
CA ASP A 8 -7.01 26.27 4.09
C ASP A 8 -7.87 26.36 5.36
N VAL A 9 -8.13 25.21 5.99
CA VAL A 9 -8.87 25.15 7.28
C VAL A 9 -8.04 25.79 8.38
N GLN A 10 -6.74 25.50 8.45
CA GLN A 10 -5.82 26.10 9.41
C GLN A 10 -5.74 27.62 9.25
N GLY A 11 -5.63 28.11 8.01
CA GLY A 11 -5.63 29.54 7.70
C GLY A 11 -6.97 30.21 8.05
N SER A 12 -8.08 29.53 7.77
CA SER A 12 -9.42 30.01 8.14
C SER A 12 -9.59 30.10 9.65
N LEU A 13 -9.15 29.09 10.40
CA LEU A 13 -9.18 29.13 11.86
C LEU A 13 -8.30 30.28 12.40
N GLY A 14 -7.11 30.49 11.83
CA GLY A 14 -6.27 31.63 12.20
C GLY A 14 -7.01 32.96 12.11
N LYS A 15 -7.76 33.18 11.03
CA LYS A 15 -8.59 34.39 10.85
C LYS A 15 -9.70 34.49 11.90
N VAL A 16 -10.39 33.38 12.22
CA VAL A 16 -11.43 33.33 13.25
C VAL A 16 -10.87 33.64 14.63
N LEU A 17 -9.71 33.07 14.97
CA LEU A 17 -9.04 33.32 16.24
C LEU A 17 -8.59 34.78 16.37
N GLU A 18 -8.03 35.38 15.31
CA GLU A 18 -7.71 36.81 15.30
C GLU A 18 -8.96 37.69 15.46
N ALA A 19 -10.06 37.36 14.80
CA ALA A 19 -11.32 38.08 14.94
C ALA A 19 -11.95 37.93 16.34
N SER A 20 -11.69 36.81 17.03
CA SER A 20 -12.23 36.57 18.38
C SER A 20 -11.59 37.43 19.47
N LYS A 21 -10.33 37.85 19.29
CA LYS A 21 -9.58 38.65 20.27
C LYS A 21 -10.26 39.97 20.64
N PRO A 22 -10.63 40.86 19.71
CA PRO A 22 -11.33 42.10 20.05
C PRO A 22 -12.72 41.84 20.65
N LEU A 23 -13.41 40.78 20.22
CA LEU A 23 -14.73 40.43 20.78
C LEU A 23 -14.62 40.02 22.25
N ILE A 24 -13.60 39.25 22.63
CA ILE A 24 -13.34 38.90 24.03
C ILE A 24 -13.07 40.16 24.87
N GLY A 25 -12.35 41.15 24.32
CA GLY A 25 -12.01 42.38 25.04
C GLY A 25 -13.16 43.39 25.19
N GLN A 26 -14.20 43.29 24.37
CA GLN A 26 -15.30 44.28 24.30
C GLN A 26 -16.64 43.74 24.83
N THR A 27 -16.72 42.46 25.18
CA THR A 27 -17.96 41.81 25.63
C THR A 27 -18.00 41.61 27.14
N GLU A 28 -19.20 41.37 27.67
CA GLU A 28 -19.41 41.05 29.08
C GLU A 28 -18.63 39.78 29.49
N PRO A 29 -18.18 39.66 30.74
CA PRO A 29 -17.28 38.57 31.17
C PRO A 29 -17.78 37.15 30.86
N LEU A 30 -19.10 36.92 30.95
CA LEU A 30 -19.69 35.62 30.63
C LEU A 30 -19.56 35.29 29.14
N VAL A 31 -19.84 36.26 28.27
CA VAL A 31 -19.75 36.10 26.82
C VAL A 31 -18.30 35.94 26.39
N ALA A 32 -17.39 36.73 26.96
CA ALA A 32 -15.95 36.61 26.73
C ALA A 32 -15.43 35.20 27.08
N ALA A 33 -15.89 34.63 28.21
CA ALA A 33 -15.51 33.28 28.63
C ALA A 33 -16.00 32.20 27.65
N ILE A 34 -17.21 32.35 27.10
CA ILE A 34 -17.75 31.45 26.08
C ILE A 34 -16.92 31.52 24.80
N ILE A 35 -16.68 32.72 24.27
CA ILE A 35 -15.87 32.90 23.04
C ILE A 35 -14.47 32.30 23.21
N GLN A 36 -13.84 32.51 24.38
CA GLN A 36 -12.54 31.95 24.68
C GLN A 36 -12.56 30.41 24.80
N SER A 37 -13.66 29.83 25.31
CA SER A 37 -13.85 28.38 25.34
C SER A 37 -13.94 27.80 23.92
N GLU A 38 -14.80 28.37 23.08
CA GLU A 38 -14.98 27.94 21.69
C GLU A 38 -13.69 28.08 20.87
N ALA A 39 -12.98 29.20 21.00
CA ALA A 39 -11.69 29.40 20.35
C ALA A 39 -10.64 28.34 20.74
N ARG A 40 -10.62 27.95 22.02
CA ARG A 40 -9.74 26.87 22.52
C ARG A 40 -10.15 25.50 21.99
N LEU A 41 -11.45 25.21 21.95
CA LEU A 41 -11.98 23.96 21.40
C LEU A 41 -11.63 23.83 19.91
N LEU A 42 -11.90 24.85 19.11
CA LEU A 42 -11.57 24.85 17.68
C LEU A 42 -10.07 24.67 17.44
N SER A 43 -9.23 25.33 18.23
CA SER A 43 -7.76 25.17 18.15
C SER A 43 -7.34 23.73 18.46
N ARG A 44 -7.91 23.15 19.51
CA ARG A 44 -7.66 21.75 19.90
C ARG A 44 -8.11 20.79 18.80
N ASP A 45 -9.30 20.98 18.25
CA ASP A 45 -9.87 20.10 17.22
C ASP A 45 -9.05 20.15 15.94
N LEU A 46 -8.50 21.31 15.56
CA LEU A 46 -7.58 21.41 14.42
C LEU A 46 -6.29 20.62 14.66
N VAL A 47 -5.73 20.67 15.87
CA VAL A 47 -4.54 19.87 16.23
C VAL A 47 -4.83 18.38 16.14
N LEU A 48 -5.97 17.94 16.67
CA LEU A 48 -6.39 16.53 16.60
C LEU A 48 -6.61 16.08 15.15
N LEU A 49 -7.23 16.93 14.32
CA LEU A 49 -7.38 16.67 12.90
C LEU A 49 -6.03 16.53 12.20
N GLY A 50 -5.09 17.44 12.49
CA GLY A 50 -3.73 17.37 11.92
C GLY A 50 -3.01 16.09 12.29
N GLN A 51 -3.11 15.64 13.55
CA GLN A 51 -2.56 14.37 14.01
C GLN A 51 -3.22 13.17 13.32
N ALA A 52 -4.55 13.18 13.19
CA ALA A 52 -5.28 12.11 12.52
C ALA A 52 -4.91 12.01 11.03
N LEU A 53 -4.78 13.15 10.34
CA LEU A 53 -4.35 13.22 8.94
C LEU A 53 -2.91 12.74 8.77
N SER A 54 -2.00 13.17 9.63
CA SER A 54 -0.60 12.70 9.63
C SER A 54 -0.53 11.19 9.83
N GLY A 55 -1.25 10.64 10.81
CA GLY A 55 -1.31 9.20 11.04
C GLY A 55 -1.94 8.44 9.87
N LYS A 56 -2.99 8.98 9.22
CA LYS A 56 -3.57 8.37 8.02
C LYS A 56 -2.59 8.39 6.85
N ARG A 57 -1.87 9.48 6.64
CA ARG A 57 -0.85 9.60 5.59
C ARG A 57 0.29 8.60 5.79
N ALA A 58 0.78 8.45 7.02
CA ALA A 58 1.83 7.49 7.35
C ALA A 58 1.41 6.05 7.01
N ARG A 59 0.20 5.64 7.42
CA ARG A 59 -0.35 4.32 7.08
C ARG A 59 -0.51 4.11 5.57
N LEU A 60 -1.03 5.10 4.86
CA LEU A 60 -1.16 5.02 3.41
C LEU A 60 0.20 4.93 2.70
N GLN A 61 1.23 5.59 3.22
CA GLN A 61 2.58 5.48 2.68
C GLN A 61 3.16 4.08 2.92
N GLU A 62 2.99 3.52 4.11
CA GLU A 62 3.39 2.15 4.42
C GLU A 62 2.70 1.13 3.51
N ASP A 63 1.39 1.26 3.30
CA ASP A 63 0.64 0.42 2.36
C ASP A 63 1.19 0.52 0.93
N LEU A 64 1.53 1.73 0.48
CA LEU A 64 2.12 1.96 -0.85
C LEU A 64 3.51 1.33 -0.97
N ASP A 65 4.36 1.46 0.05
CA ASP A 65 5.71 0.89 0.06
C ASP A 65 5.66 -0.65 0.06
N GLN A 66 4.73 -1.24 0.81
CA GLN A 66 4.48 -2.68 0.80
C GLN A 66 3.98 -3.17 -0.56
N ARG A 67 3.01 -2.47 -1.17
CA ARG A 67 2.56 -2.78 -2.54
C ARG A 67 3.69 -2.70 -3.56
N HIS A 68 4.55 -1.69 -3.46
CA HIS A 68 5.68 -1.55 -4.37
C HIS A 68 6.67 -2.72 -4.25
N THR A 69 6.92 -3.16 -3.02
CA THR A 69 7.74 -4.34 -2.73
C THR A 69 7.13 -5.59 -3.34
N ILE A 70 5.84 -5.85 -3.10
CA ILE A 70 5.11 -6.98 -3.67
C ILE A 70 5.18 -6.96 -5.20
N ASN A 71 4.90 -5.82 -5.84
CA ASN A 71 4.93 -5.71 -7.29
C ASN A 71 6.33 -5.96 -7.87
N SER A 72 7.39 -5.46 -7.21
CA SER A 72 8.77 -5.72 -7.62
C SER A 72 9.15 -7.20 -7.50
N SER A 73 8.69 -7.87 -6.43
CA SER A 73 8.85 -9.32 -6.28
C SER A 73 8.08 -10.10 -7.35
N MET A 74 6.87 -9.67 -7.70
CA MET A 74 6.10 -10.25 -8.80
C MET A 74 6.83 -10.09 -10.14
N ASP A 75 7.38 -8.90 -10.43
CA ASP A 75 8.17 -8.66 -11.65
C ASP A 75 9.37 -9.63 -11.74
N SER A 76 10.10 -9.78 -10.63
CA SER A 76 11.26 -10.67 -10.56
C SER A 76 10.88 -12.15 -10.75
N LEU A 77 9.80 -12.60 -10.10
CA LEU A 77 9.32 -13.97 -10.24
C LEU A 77 8.77 -14.25 -11.63
N GLU A 78 8.05 -13.31 -12.25
CA GLU A 78 7.58 -13.44 -13.63
C GLU A 78 8.74 -13.60 -14.61
N LEU A 79 9.77 -12.76 -14.48
CA LEU A 79 10.96 -12.84 -15.33
C LEU A 79 11.66 -14.20 -15.20
N GLN A 80 11.81 -14.70 -13.97
CA GLN A 80 12.44 -15.99 -13.70
C GLN A 80 11.60 -17.16 -14.22
N ILE A 81 10.28 -17.15 -13.95
CA ILE A 81 9.36 -18.20 -14.44
C ILE A 81 9.32 -18.21 -15.98
N GLU A 82 9.31 -17.05 -16.63
CA GLU A 82 9.29 -16.95 -18.09
C GLU A 82 10.62 -17.44 -18.71
N ALA A 83 11.76 -17.10 -18.11
CA ALA A 83 13.07 -17.60 -18.55
C ALA A 83 13.17 -19.13 -18.42
N LEU A 84 12.66 -19.68 -17.31
CA LEU A 84 12.60 -21.14 -17.11
C LEU A 84 11.66 -21.77 -18.13
N HIS A 85 10.46 -21.21 -18.35
CA HIS A 85 9.51 -21.70 -19.34
C HIS A 85 10.11 -21.72 -20.75
N HIS A 86 10.79 -20.65 -21.18
CA HIS A 86 11.47 -20.59 -22.47
C HIS A 86 12.55 -21.67 -22.61
N MET A 87 13.30 -21.97 -21.53
CA MET A 87 14.24 -23.08 -21.55
C MET A 87 13.52 -24.43 -21.74
N LEU A 88 12.41 -24.68 -21.04
CA LEU A 88 11.65 -25.93 -21.18
C LEU A 88 11.03 -26.10 -22.58
N THR A 89 10.58 -25.03 -23.24
CA THR A 89 9.88 -25.10 -24.53
C THR A 89 10.80 -24.99 -25.75
N SER A 90 12.11 -24.85 -25.56
CA SER A 90 13.08 -24.76 -26.66
C SER A 90 13.28 -26.11 -27.36
N ASP A 91 13.26 -26.12 -28.70
CA ASP A 91 13.46 -27.32 -29.53
C ASP A 91 14.83 -28.02 -29.33
N VAL A 92 15.77 -27.35 -28.66
CA VAL A 92 17.15 -27.85 -28.40
C VAL A 92 17.35 -28.21 -26.92
N CYS A 93 16.28 -28.44 -26.17
CA CYS A 93 16.39 -28.67 -24.72
C CYS A 93 16.92 -30.08 -24.40
N SER A 94 18.05 -30.14 -23.67
CA SER A 94 18.58 -31.41 -23.16
C SER A 94 17.83 -31.88 -21.91
N MET A 95 17.87 -33.17 -21.60
CA MET A 95 17.28 -33.70 -20.36
C MET A 95 17.87 -33.05 -19.10
N ASP A 96 19.16 -32.70 -19.12
CA ASP A 96 19.83 -31.99 -18.03
C ASP A 96 19.33 -30.54 -17.89
N SER A 97 19.03 -29.88 -19.01
CA SER A 97 18.43 -28.54 -19.04
C SER A 97 17.01 -28.55 -18.46
N VAL A 98 16.20 -29.56 -18.80
CA VAL A 98 14.86 -29.74 -18.23
C VAL A 98 14.96 -29.98 -16.72
N LYS A 99 15.82 -30.90 -16.27
CA LYS A 99 16.02 -31.19 -14.85
C LYS A 99 16.47 -29.95 -14.06
N THR A 100 17.40 -29.18 -14.61
CA THR A 100 17.87 -27.94 -14.01
C THR A 100 16.74 -26.93 -13.88
N ALA A 101 15.97 -26.71 -14.95
CA ALA A 101 14.88 -25.74 -14.92
C ALA A 101 13.75 -26.14 -13.96
N LEU A 102 13.49 -27.44 -13.78
CA LEU A 102 12.54 -27.95 -12.79
C LEU A 102 13.03 -27.76 -11.35
N MET A 103 14.33 -27.96 -11.10
CA MET A 103 14.93 -27.66 -9.79
C MET A 103 14.81 -26.17 -9.46
N GLU A 104 15.17 -25.29 -10.39
CA GLU A 104 15.03 -23.84 -10.21
C GLU A 104 13.57 -23.45 -9.94
N LEU A 105 12.60 -24.00 -10.69
CA LEU A 105 11.17 -23.79 -10.42
C LEU A 105 10.77 -24.22 -8.99
N SER A 106 11.32 -25.32 -8.49
CA SER A 106 11.06 -25.77 -7.12
C SER A 106 11.66 -24.83 -6.07
N HIS A 107 12.79 -24.19 -6.38
CA HIS A 107 13.42 -23.17 -5.52
C HIS A 107 12.68 -21.84 -5.53
N LEU A 108 11.91 -21.53 -6.57
CA LEU A 108 11.05 -20.34 -6.63
C LEU A 108 9.74 -20.51 -5.83
N ARG A 109 9.35 -21.75 -5.50
CA ARG A 109 8.08 -22.01 -4.83
C ARG A 109 7.99 -21.34 -3.44
N PRO A 110 8.99 -21.43 -2.55
CA PRO A 110 8.97 -20.71 -1.27
C PRO A 110 8.84 -19.20 -1.46
N ALA A 111 9.56 -18.61 -2.41
CA ALA A 111 9.48 -17.17 -2.67
C ALA A 111 8.08 -16.72 -3.13
N LEU A 112 7.36 -17.57 -3.86
CA LEU A 112 5.98 -17.32 -4.26
C LEU A 112 4.99 -17.52 -3.10
N ASP A 113 5.23 -18.50 -2.22
CA ASP A 113 4.42 -18.71 -1.02
C ASP A 113 4.60 -17.54 -0.04
N ASP A 114 5.84 -17.08 0.20
CA ASP A 114 6.18 -15.89 0.99
C ASP A 114 5.52 -14.63 0.42
N LEU A 115 5.56 -14.44 -0.90
CA LEU A 115 4.90 -13.34 -1.59
C LEU A 115 3.37 -13.41 -1.41
N THR A 116 2.80 -14.62 -1.49
CA THR A 116 1.36 -14.82 -1.30
C THR A 116 0.97 -14.49 0.14
N GLU A 117 1.76 -14.91 1.13
CA GLU A 117 1.53 -14.55 2.53
C GLU A 117 1.64 -13.03 2.76
N ALA A 118 2.70 -12.39 2.25
CA ALA A 118 2.89 -10.95 2.33
C ALA A 118 1.75 -10.17 1.66
N SER A 119 1.13 -10.73 0.61
CA SER A 119 -0.01 -10.10 -0.05
C SER A 119 -1.29 -10.09 0.78
N LEU A 120 -1.42 -10.94 1.81
CA LEU A 120 -2.62 -10.99 2.66
C LEU A 120 -2.74 -9.77 3.59
N SER A 121 -1.62 -9.15 3.96
CA SER A 121 -1.62 -7.94 4.80
C SER A 121 -1.87 -6.66 4.00
N VAL A 122 -1.87 -6.74 2.67
CA VAL A 122 -2.00 -5.59 1.78
C VAL A 122 -3.29 -5.68 0.99
N THR A 123 -4.02 -4.57 0.87
CA THR A 123 -5.16 -4.53 -0.04
C THR A 123 -4.62 -4.43 -1.46
N LEU A 124 -4.52 -5.52 -2.22
CA LEU A 124 -4.19 -5.47 -3.64
C LEU A 124 -5.37 -4.96 -4.46
N ASP A 125 -5.11 -4.27 -5.58
CA ASP A 125 -6.15 -4.00 -6.56
C ASP A 125 -6.54 -5.26 -7.37
N GLY A 126 -7.58 -5.15 -8.19
CA GLY A 126 -8.08 -6.29 -8.96
C GLY A 126 -7.06 -6.86 -9.96
N LEU A 127 -6.25 -5.98 -10.57
CA LEU A 127 -5.23 -6.37 -11.54
C LEU A 127 -4.06 -7.06 -10.84
N GLU A 128 -3.59 -6.48 -9.73
CA GLU A 128 -2.52 -7.02 -8.89
C GLU A 128 -2.91 -8.41 -8.34
N ALA A 129 -4.13 -8.55 -7.81
CA ALA A 129 -4.63 -9.81 -7.28
C ALA A 129 -4.74 -10.89 -8.37
N ASP A 130 -5.23 -10.55 -9.55
CA ASP A 130 -5.36 -11.51 -10.66
C ASP A 130 -3.99 -11.89 -11.23
N ARG A 131 -3.05 -10.96 -11.25
CA ARG A 131 -1.66 -11.20 -11.64
C ARG A 131 -0.97 -12.16 -10.66
N LEU A 132 -1.13 -11.97 -9.35
CA LEU A 132 -0.60 -12.90 -8.34
C LEU A 132 -1.19 -14.30 -8.48
N LYS A 133 -2.52 -14.42 -8.63
CA LYS A 133 -3.17 -15.72 -8.89
C LYS A 133 -2.63 -16.39 -10.15
N SER A 134 -2.36 -15.61 -11.20
CA SER A 134 -1.78 -16.12 -12.44
C SER A 134 -0.38 -16.69 -12.22
N LEU A 135 0.49 -16.00 -11.48
CA LEU A 135 1.80 -16.52 -11.06
C LEU A 135 1.66 -17.84 -10.29
N THR A 136 0.83 -17.86 -9.25
CA THR A 136 0.65 -19.05 -8.41
C THR A 136 0.19 -20.24 -9.23
N ARG A 137 -0.73 -20.01 -10.17
CA ARG A 137 -1.20 -21.04 -11.10
C ARG A 137 -0.10 -21.50 -12.07
N LYS A 138 0.64 -20.58 -12.69
CA LYS A 138 1.73 -20.91 -13.63
C LYS A 138 2.81 -21.75 -12.94
N CYS A 139 3.24 -21.35 -11.74
CA CYS A 139 4.21 -22.09 -10.96
C CYS A 139 3.68 -23.48 -10.58
N GLY A 140 2.43 -23.58 -10.12
CA GLY A 140 1.78 -24.86 -9.82
C GLY A 140 1.69 -25.80 -11.03
N GLN A 141 1.34 -25.28 -12.20
CA GLN A 141 1.28 -26.04 -13.45
C GLN A 141 2.67 -26.55 -13.86
N ALA A 142 3.69 -25.69 -13.83
CA ALA A 142 5.05 -26.06 -14.19
C ALA A 142 5.62 -27.15 -13.27
N LEU A 143 5.30 -27.10 -11.97
CA LEU A 143 5.67 -28.14 -11.02
C LEU A 143 4.87 -29.43 -11.20
N SER A 144 3.60 -29.37 -11.60
CA SER A 144 2.80 -30.58 -11.86
C SER A 144 3.23 -31.37 -13.09
N CYS A 145 3.89 -30.74 -14.07
CA CYS A 145 4.50 -31.45 -15.20
C CYS A 145 5.64 -32.40 -14.76
N THR A 146 6.23 -32.18 -13.57
CA THR A 146 7.30 -33.04 -13.02
C THR A 146 6.80 -34.38 -12.50
N SER A 147 5.56 -34.46 -12.01
CA SER A 147 5.01 -35.70 -11.46
C SER A 147 4.53 -36.67 -12.54
N HIS A 148 4.36 -36.20 -13.78
CA HIS A 148 4.00 -37.03 -14.93
C HIS A 148 5.19 -37.55 -15.75
N MET A 149 6.42 -37.15 -15.41
CA MET A 149 7.66 -37.59 -16.09
C MET A 149 8.47 -38.64 -15.32
N ASN A 150 7.96 -39.12 -14.17
CA ASN A 150 8.44 -40.31 -13.45
C ASN A 150 7.53 -41.50 -13.71
#